data_AF-A0A927YRW6-F1
#
_entry.id   AF-A0A927YRW6-F1
#
_cell.length_a   1.000
_cell.length_b   1.000
_cell.length_c   1.000
_cell.angle_alpha   90.00
_cell.angle_beta   90.00
_cell.angle_gamma   90.00
#
_symmetry.space_group_name_H-M   'P 1'
#
loop_
_entity.id
_entity.type
_entity.pdbx_description
1 polymer ?
#
loop_
_entity_poly.entity_id
_entity_poly.type
_entity_poly.pdbx_seq_one_letter_code
_entity_poly.pdbx_strand_id
1 'polypeptide(L)'
;MERFGVSMICFWVCYVLVTWIGIAHTIFNIKVLHMKSMKESPGMGEGYEKTKPWHPLYNIILFSLFGFIYINSISVPTLSAALITGAIWAGICIIFDLVGWVLIKHPWRLTFREFYIDYQPWITLIYLAIFMGPIVGYYLVLE
;
A
#
# COMPACT_ATOMS: atom_id res chain seq x y z
N MET A 1 -8.54 -15.93 -13.89
CA MET A 1 -9.07 -14.97 -12.91
C MET A 1 -10.29 -14.31 -13.51
N GLU A 2 -11.46 -14.47 -12.89
CA GLU A 2 -12.71 -13.85 -13.37
C GLU A 2 -12.63 -12.32 -13.24
N ARG A 3 -13.25 -11.57 -14.15
CA ARG A 3 -13.30 -10.09 -14.12
C ARG A 3 -11.96 -9.40 -13.83
N PHE A 4 -10.86 -9.88 -14.42
CA PHE A 4 -9.51 -9.34 -14.21
C PHE A 4 -9.41 -7.80 -14.36
N GLY A 5 -10.12 -7.22 -15.33
CA GLY A 5 -10.16 -5.77 -15.50
C GLY A 5 -10.69 -5.02 -14.27
N VAL A 6 -11.72 -5.55 -13.60
CA VAL A 6 -12.25 -5.01 -12.34
C VAL A 6 -11.21 -5.14 -11.23
N SER A 7 -10.51 -6.27 -11.15
CA SER A 7 -9.42 -6.48 -10.19
C SER A 7 -8.34 -5.40 -10.33
N MET A 8 -7.92 -5.11 -11.57
CA MET A 8 -6.89 -4.10 -11.83
C MET A 8 -7.36 -2.68 -11.54
N ILE A 9 -8.63 -2.35 -11.82
CA ILE A 9 -9.20 -1.06 -11.44
C ILE A 9 -9.20 -0.92 -9.91
N CYS A 10 -9.67 -1.94 -9.18
CA CYS A 10 -9.66 -1.95 -7.72
C CYS A 10 -8.23 -1.77 -7.18
N PHE A 11 -7.27 -2.52 -7.72
CA PHE A 11 -5.87 -2.43 -7.34
C PHE A 11 -5.31 -1.01 -7.54
N TRP A 12 -5.42 -0.45 -8.74
CA TRP A 12 -4.82 0.85 -9.07
C TRP A 12 -5.48 2.00 -8.30
N VAL A 13 -6.80 1.98 -8.16
CA VAL A 13 -7.50 2.99 -7.35
C VAL A 13 -7.05 2.88 -5.89
N CYS A 14 -7.01 1.68 -5.32
CA CYS A 14 -6.56 1.45 -3.96
C CYS A 14 -5.11 1.92 -3.74
N TYR A 15 -4.19 1.54 -4.65
CA TYR A 15 -2.78 1.93 -4.64
C TYR A 15 -2.60 3.45 -4.63
N VAL A 16 -3.34 4.15 -5.51
CA VAL A 16 -3.32 5.61 -5.57
C VAL A 16 -3.85 6.21 -4.27
N LEU A 17 -4.95 5.69 -3.72
CA LEU A 17 -5.53 6.19 -2.47
C LEU A 17 -4.60 6.02 -1.27
N VAL A 18 -4.01 4.84 -1.05
CA VAL A 18 -3.08 4.63 0.09
C VAL A 18 -1.86 5.54 -0.02
N THR A 19 -1.37 5.76 -1.25
CA THR A 19 -0.23 6.64 -1.53
C THR A 19 -0.57 8.09 -1.18
N TRP A 20 -1.72 8.58 -1.64
CA TRP A 20 -2.16 9.95 -1.32
C TRP A 20 -2.40 10.15 0.17
N ILE A 21 -2.96 9.16 0.88
CA ILE A 21 -3.13 9.23 2.33
C ILE A 21 -1.77 9.34 3.04
N GLY A 22 -0.77 8.53 2.64
CA GLY A 22 0.57 8.61 3.22
C GLY A 22 1.24 9.97 2.99
N ILE A 23 1.11 10.52 1.77
CA ILE A 23 1.63 11.86 1.42
C ILE A 23 0.91 12.93 2.24
N ALA A 24 -0.43 12.89 2.29
CA ALA A 24 -1.23 13.86 3.03
C ALA A 24 -0.92 13.83 4.54
N HIS A 25 -0.74 12.64 5.12
CA HIS A 25 -0.34 12.51 6.52
C HIS A 25 1.07 13.08 6.75
N THR A 26 2.00 12.86 5.83
CA THR A 26 3.35 13.43 5.96
C THR A 26 3.29 14.97 5.91
N ILE A 27 2.48 15.52 5.01
CA ILE A 27 2.25 16.97 4.91
C ILE A 27 1.61 17.50 6.19
N PHE A 28 0.62 16.80 6.74
CA PHE A 28 -0.02 17.16 8.01
C PHE A 28 1.00 17.20 9.16
N ASN A 29 1.85 16.18 9.29
CA ASN A 29 2.90 16.14 10.30
C ASN A 29 3.86 17.35 10.21
N ILE A 30 4.25 17.73 8.99
CA ILE A 30 5.18 18.85 8.78
C ILE A 30 4.49 20.20 9.00
N LYS A 31 3.29 20.39 8.42
CA LYS A 31 2.63 21.70 8.38
C LYS A 31 1.80 22.03 9.61
N VAL A 32 1.19 21.02 10.22
CA VAL A 32 0.28 21.18 11.37
C VAL A 32 0.97 20.81 12.67
N LEU A 33 1.71 19.71 12.70
CA LEU A 33 2.45 19.27 13.90
C LEU A 33 3.87 19.86 13.98
N HIS A 34 4.27 20.68 13.00
CA HIS A 34 5.57 21.36 12.95
C HIS A 34 6.79 20.41 13.05
N MET A 35 6.63 19.16 12.61
CA MET A 35 7.74 18.19 12.55
C MET A 35 8.71 18.56 11.44
N LYS A 36 9.99 18.20 11.62
CA LYS A 36 11.05 18.56 10.66
C LYS A 36 10.82 17.91 9.30
N SER A 37 10.98 18.71 8.26
CA SER A 37 10.97 18.26 6.87
C SER A 37 12.35 17.72 6.43
N MET A 38 12.42 17.23 5.18
CA MET A 38 13.68 16.85 4.52
C MET A 38 14.72 17.98 4.46
N LYS A 39 14.29 19.26 4.53
CA LYS A 39 15.21 20.40 4.52
C LYS A 39 15.84 20.67 5.89
N GLU A 40 15.19 20.20 6.95
CA GLU A 40 15.49 20.57 8.34
C GLU A 40 16.08 19.39 9.14
N SER A 41 16.11 18.20 8.56
CA SER A 41 16.66 17.00 9.18
C SER A 41 17.20 16.00 8.15
N PRO A 42 18.15 15.12 8.52
CA PRO A 42 18.68 14.10 7.64
C PRO A 42 17.60 13.13 7.11
N GLY A 43 17.89 12.51 5.96
CA GLY A 43 17.00 11.53 5.34
C GLY A 43 15.69 12.17 4.84
N MET A 44 14.59 11.45 5.04
CA MET A 44 13.26 11.85 4.55
C MET A 44 12.51 12.80 5.49
N GLY A 45 13.12 13.20 6.61
CA GLY A 45 12.52 14.10 7.58
C GLY A 45 11.74 13.37 8.68
N GLU A 46 11.71 13.98 9.87
CA GLU A 46 10.95 13.47 11.03
C GLU A 46 9.47 13.25 10.71
N GLY A 47 8.87 14.19 9.96
CA GLY A 47 7.45 14.11 9.60
C GLY A 47 7.11 12.82 8.84
N TYR A 48 7.99 12.38 7.95
CA TYR A 48 7.84 11.14 7.18
C TYR A 48 8.15 9.90 8.02
N GLU A 49 9.22 9.92 8.83
CA GLU A 49 9.55 8.78 9.69
C GLU A 49 8.40 8.43 10.65
N LYS A 50 7.66 9.45 11.12
CA LYS A 50 6.48 9.28 11.96
C LYS A 50 5.25 8.78 11.22
N THR A 51 5.16 8.87 9.88
CA THR A 51 4.05 8.28 9.12
C THR A 51 4.23 6.79 8.83
N LYS A 52 5.48 6.28 8.72
CA LYS A 52 5.75 4.88 8.35
C LYS A 52 4.93 3.84 9.13
N PRO A 53 4.79 3.93 10.48
CA PRO A 53 3.99 2.96 11.25
C PRO A 53 2.51 2.91 10.86
N TRP A 54 1.99 3.98 10.26
CA TRP A 54 0.59 4.07 9.85
C TRP A 54 0.34 3.53 8.46
N HIS A 55 1.37 3.43 7.62
CA HIS A 55 1.22 2.94 6.25
C HIS A 55 0.63 1.53 6.18
N PRO A 56 1.03 0.54 7.02
CA PRO A 56 0.35 -0.74 7.08
C PRO A 56 -1.13 -0.64 7.41
N LEU A 57 -1.51 0.23 8.35
CA LEU A 57 -2.91 0.40 8.75
C LEU A 57 -3.78 0.88 7.58
N TYR A 58 -3.30 1.88 6.83
CA TYR A 58 -4.01 2.38 5.63
C TYR A 58 -4.18 1.28 4.59
N ASN A 59 -3.13 0.48 4.39
CA ASN A 59 -3.16 -0.64 3.45
C ASN A 59 -4.11 -1.74 3.92
N ILE A 60 -4.11 -2.11 5.21
CA ILE A 60 -5.05 -3.11 5.75
C ILE A 60 -6.49 -2.67 5.49
N ILE A 61 -6.84 -1.43 5.81
CA ILE A 61 -8.21 -0.92 5.66
C ILE A 61 -8.59 -0.88 4.17
N LEU A 62 -7.80 -0.22 3.33
CA LEU A 62 -8.17 0.00 1.94
C LEU A 62 -8.07 -1.28 1.10
N PHE A 63 -7.00 -2.07 1.22
CA PHE A 63 -6.89 -3.30 0.43
C PHE A 63 -7.89 -4.37 0.87
N SER A 64 -8.34 -4.39 2.13
CA SER A 64 -9.45 -5.27 2.54
C SER A 64 -10.77 -4.81 1.92
N LEU A 65 -11.05 -3.50 1.92
CA LEU A 65 -12.25 -2.94 1.30
C LEU A 65 -12.29 -3.18 -0.21
N PHE A 66 -11.20 -2.87 -0.92
CA PHE A 66 -11.12 -3.08 -2.37
C PHE A 66 -11.05 -4.57 -2.73
N GLY A 67 -10.43 -5.38 -1.88
CA GLY A 67 -10.48 -6.84 -1.95
C GLY A 67 -11.92 -7.35 -1.86
N PHE A 68 -12.70 -6.87 -0.89
CA PHE A 68 -14.12 -7.15 -0.75
C PHE A 68 -14.91 -6.75 -2.00
N ILE A 69 -14.74 -5.51 -2.50
CA ILE A 69 -15.44 -5.03 -3.71
C ILE A 69 -15.17 -5.94 -4.90
N TYR A 70 -13.91 -6.33 -5.12
CA TYR A 70 -13.57 -7.20 -6.24
C TYR A 70 -14.11 -8.64 -6.04
N ILE A 71 -13.95 -9.23 -4.85
CA ILE A 71 -14.44 -10.60 -4.59
C ILE A 71 -15.97 -10.67 -4.63
N ASN A 72 -16.68 -9.63 -4.18
CA ASN A 72 -18.14 -9.56 -4.32
C ASN A 72 -18.59 -9.41 -5.79
N SER A 73 -17.68 -8.99 -6.68
CA SER A 73 -17.98 -8.79 -8.09
C SER A 73 -17.92 -10.07 -8.94
N ILE A 74 -17.31 -11.15 -8.44
CA ILE A 74 -17.14 -12.42 -9.17
C ILE A 74 -18.29 -13.38 -8.90
N SER A 75 -18.64 -14.20 -9.89
CA SER A 75 -19.82 -15.07 -9.85
C SER A 75 -19.79 -16.12 -8.74
N VAL A 76 -18.61 -16.72 -8.52
CA VAL A 76 -18.38 -17.73 -7.48
C VAL A 76 -17.10 -17.39 -6.72
N PRO A 77 -17.21 -16.67 -5.59
CA PRO A 77 -16.08 -16.39 -4.71
C PRO A 77 -15.43 -17.69 -4.22
N THR A 78 -14.10 -17.80 -4.37
CA THR A 78 -13.33 -18.93 -3.82
C THR A 78 -12.06 -18.44 -3.14
N LEU A 79 -11.59 -19.18 -2.14
CA LEU A 79 -10.31 -18.89 -1.48
C LEU A 79 -9.13 -18.89 -2.46
N SER A 80 -9.15 -19.78 -3.46
CA SER A 80 -8.12 -19.82 -4.50
C SER A 80 -8.10 -18.53 -5.33
N ALA A 81 -9.27 -18.02 -5.74
CA ALA A 81 -9.37 -16.75 -6.45
C ALA A 81 -8.84 -15.58 -5.61
N ALA A 82 -9.15 -15.54 -4.32
CA ALA A 82 -8.65 -14.53 -3.39
C ALA A 82 -7.11 -14.59 -3.23
N LEU A 83 -6.55 -15.78 -3.01
CA LEU A 83 -5.10 -16.00 -2.90
C LEU A 83 -4.35 -15.56 -4.16
N ILE A 84 -4.83 -15.96 -5.34
CA ILE A 84 -4.22 -15.57 -6.62
C ILE A 84 -4.30 -14.05 -6.80
N THR A 85 -5.43 -13.44 -6.45
CA THR A 85 -5.61 -11.98 -6.54
C THR A 85 -4.64 -11.25 -5.62
N GLY A 86 -4.53 -11.67 -4.36
CA GLY A 86 -3.59 -11.12 -3.40
C GLY A 86 -2.14 -11.24 -3.87
N ALA A 87 -1.76 -12.40 -4.43
CA ALA A 87 -0.43 -12.63 -4.98
C ALA A 87 -0.11 -11.70 -6.17
N ILE A 88 -1.06 -11.52 -7.09
CA ILE A 88 -0.91 -10.58 -8.22
C ILE A 88 -0.77 -9.14 -7.71
N TRP A 89 -1.65 -8.71 -6.80
CA TRP A 89 -1.63 -7.34 -6.27
C TRP A 89 -0.32 -7.04 -5.54
N ALA A 90 0.12 -7.94 -4.65
CA ALA A 90 1.37 -7.78 -3.94
C ALA A 90 2.57 -7.79 -4.90
N GLY A 91 2.59 -8.70 -5.88
CA GLY A 91 3.66 -8.78 -6.87
C GLY A 91 3.77 -7.51 -7.73
N ILE A 92 2.64 -6.99 -8.22
CA ILE A 92 2.61 -5.72 -8.95
C ILE A 92 3.09 -4.58 -8.05
N CYS A 93 2.60 -4.50 -6.81
CA CYS A 93 2.98 -3.44 -5.87
C CYS A 93 4.49 -3.44 -5.60
N ILE A 94 5.11 -4.60 -5.35
CA ILE A 94 6.55 -4.72 -5.11
C ILE A 94 7.37 -4.16 -6.29
N ILE A 95 6.96 -4.49 -7.52
CA ILE A 95 7.63 -4.01 -8.73
C ILE A 95 7.45 -2.50 -8.88
N PHE A 96 6.21 -2.01 -8.73
CA PHE A 96 5.91 -0.60 -8.90
C PHE A 96 6.54 0.27 -7.81
N ASP A 97 6.63 -0.23 -6.58
CA ASP A 97 7.26 0.51 -5.50
C ASP A 97 8.78 0.58 -5.68
N LEU A 98 9.42 -0.49 -6.16
CA LEU A 98 10.82 -0.46 -6.55
C LEU A 98 11.06 0.59 -7.65
N VAL A 99 10.24 0.57 -8.70
CA VAL A 99 10.39 1.51 -9.83
C VAL A 99 10.11 2.95 -9.37
N GLY A 100 8.98 3.17 -8.71
CA GLY A 100 8.48 4.46 -8.29
C GLY A 100 9.35 5.12 -7.23
N TRP A 101 9.63 4.42 -6.13
CA TRP A 101 10.27 5.01 -4.96
C TRP A 101 11.80 4.87 -4.95
N VAL A 102 12.38 3.94 -5.70
CA VAL A 102 13.84 3.68 -5.65
C VAL A 102 14.55 4.04 -6.95
N LEU A 103 14.00 3.64 -8.10
CA LEU A 103 14.68 3.80 -9.39
C LEU A 103 14.45 5.17 -10.03
N ILE A 104 13.21 5.68 -10.01
CA ILE A 104 12.85 6.97 -10.60
C ILE A 104 13.33 8.12 -9.71
N LYS A 105 13.88 9.17 -10.32
CA LYS A 105 14.31 10.39 -9.61
C LYS A 105 13.11 11.30 -9.38
N HIS A 106 12.75 11.48 -8.10
CA HIS A 106 11.79 12.47 -7.64
C HIS A 106 12.17 12.92 -6.21
N PRO A 107 11.56 13.98 -5.65
CA PRO A 107 11.98 14.54 -4.36
C PRO A 107 11.81 13.61 -3.15
N TRP A 108 11.07 12.51 -3.31
CA TRP A 108 10.76 11.54 -2.25
C TRP A 108 11.41 10.18 -2.51
N ARG A 109 12.41 10.16 -3.40
CA ARG A 109 13.11 8.93 -3.77
C ARG A 109 13.92 8.42 -2.58
N LEU A 110 13.81 7.14 -2.32
CA LEU A 110 14.57 6.39 -1.32
C LEU A 110 15.73 5.65 -1.99
N THR A 111 16.81 5.46 -1.25
CA THR A 111 17.83 4.48 -1.61
C THR A 111 17.34 3.05 -1.37
N PHE A 112 18.01 2.07 -1.98
CA PHE A 112 17.72 0.65 -1.71
C PHE A 112 17.78 0.30 -0.22
N ARG A 113 18.75 0.88 0.50
CA ARG A 113 18.88 0.66 1.94
C ARG A 113 17.69 1.27 2.69
N GLU A 114 17.36 2.53 2.41
CA GLU A 114 16.26 3.22 3.09
C GLU A 114 14.92 2.51 2.87
N PHE A 115 14.69 1.95 1.66
CA PHE A 115 13.44 1.27 1.33
C PHE A 115 13.36 -0.17 1.83
N TYR A 116 14.43 -0.97 1.71
CA TYR A 116 14.37 -2.41 2.04
C TYR A 116 14.88 -2.76 3.44
N ILE A 117 15.77 -1.93 4.01
CA ILE A 117 16.35 -2.16 5.34
C ILE A 117 15.72 -1.21 6.34
N ASP A 118 15.84 0.10 6.14
CA ASP A 118 15.46 1.09 7.17
C ASP A 118 13.94 1.32 7.24
N TYR A 119 13.19 0.90 6.21
CA TYR A 119 11.72 0.92 6.23
C TYR A 119 11.14 -0.28 7.01
N GLN A 120 11.93 -1.31 7.31
CA GLN A 120 11.42 -2.47 8.05
C GLN A 120 10.99 -2.06 9.48
N PRO A 121 9.93 -2.69 10.04
CA PRO A 121 9.15 -3.80 9.47
C PRO A 121 8.01 -3.35 8.53
N TRP A 122 7.84 -2.04 8.34
CA TRP A 122 6.62 -1.46 7.78
C TRP A 122 6.37 -1.89 6.33
N ILE A 123 7.41 -2.02 5.52
CA ILE A 123 7.25 -2.39 4.10
C ILE A 123 6.76 -3.83 3.95
N THR A 124 7.26 -4.74 4.80
CA THR A 124 6.81 -6.12 4.85
C THR A 124 5.34 -6.19 5.27
N LEU A 125 4.95 -5.41 6.28
CA LEU A 125 3.55 -5.35 6.73
C LEU A 125 2.62 -4.77 5.67
N ILE A 126 3.08 -3.81 4.86
CA ILE A 126 2.33 -3.29 3.71
C ILE A 126 2.09 -4.40 2.69
N TYR A 127 3.13 -5.11 2.25
CA TYR A 127 2.96 -6.18 1.26
C TYR A 127 2.09 -7.33 1.77
N LEU A 128 2.20 -7.67 3.05
CA LEU A 128 1.29 -8.62 3.69
C LEU A 128 -0.15 -8.11 3.68
N ALA A 129 -0.39 -6.85 4.01
CA ALA A 129 -1.74 -6.26 3.97
C ALA A 129 -2.35 -6.30 2.57
N ILE A 130 -1.55 -5.99 1.54
CA ILE A 130 -1.99 -6.04 0.13
C ILE A 130 -2.35 -7.48 -0.27
N PHE A 131 -1.50 -8.44 0.09
CA PHE A 131 -1.74 -9.86 -0.18
C PHE A 131 -3.00 -10.37 0.53
N MET A 132 -3.17 -9.99 1.81
CA MET A 132 -4.30 -10.43 2.63
C MET A 132 -5.62 -9.73 2.28
N GLY A 133 -5.59 -8.56 1.63
CA GLY A 133 -6.79 -7.77 1.33
C GLY A 133 -7.91 -8.56 0.63
N PRO A 134 -7.66 -9.22 -0.52
CA PRO A 134 -8.66 -10.07 -1.17
C PRO A 134 -9.10 -11.27 -0.32
N ILE A 135 -8.24 -11.79 0.56
CA ILE A 135 -8.56 -12.92 1.44
C ILE A 135 -9.53 -12.48 2.53
N VAL A 136 -9.29 -11.31 3.15
CA VAL A 136 -10.24 -10.68 4.07
C VAL A 136 -11.56 -10.41 3.35
N GLY A 137 -11.48 -9.85 2.15
CA GLY A 137 -12.66 -9.62 1.31
C GLY A 137 -13.48 -10.88 1.03
N TYR A 138 -12.83 -12.02 0.81
CA TYR A 138 -13.51 -13.31 0.65
C TYR A 138 -14.27 -13.74 1.89
N TYR A 139 -13.66 -13.65 3.08
CA TYR A 139 -14.35 -14.00 4.32
C TYR A 139 -15.52 -13.06 4.62
N LEU A 140 -15.41 -11.76 4.29
CA LEU A 140 -16.50 -10.79 4.43
C LEU A 140 -17.68 -11.02 3.47
N VAL A 141 -17.49 -11.75 2.36
CA VAL A 141 -18.58 -12.09 1.42
C VAL A 141 -19.27 -13.39 1.81
N LEU A 142 -18.63 -14.24 2.61
CA LEU A 142 -19.20 -15.51 3.08
C LEU A 142 -20.11 -15.36 4.31
N GLU A 143 -19.99 -14.26 5.04
CA GLU A 143 -20.91 -13.86 6.11
C GLU A 143 -22.20 -13.25 5.55
#